data_AF-A0A7V8W5H7-F1
#
_entry.id   AF-A0A7V8W5H7-F1
#
_cell.length_a   1.000
_cell.length_b   1.000
_cell.length_c   1.000
_cell.angle_alpha   90.00
_cell.angle_beta   90.00
_cell.angle_gamma   90.00
#
_symmetry.space_group_name_H-M   'P 1'
#
loop_
_entity.id
_entity.type
_entity.pdbx_description
1 polymer ?
#
loop_
_entity_poly.entity_id
_entity_poly.type
_entity_poly.pdbx_seq_one_letter_code
_entity_poly.pdbx_strand_id
1 'polypeptide(L)'
;MNSGARVLVVDDERHIRRSLQVSLESRGYAVETAETGEQALTAFTNRLPDIAVVDLVMPGMDGVELTRCLRQRSALPIIVLSAIGEERRKVEVLEIGADDYVTKPFGTEELLARIRALLRRAAGAQSSEPVYKAGGLSVHFDRREVRMDTELIQLTPTEYDLLKYLVEHAGKVVTHRMLLEAVWGPGYVDQTQYLRVFVGHLRKKLEPEPTQPRFIVTDPGVGYRFQPAQD
;
A
#
# COMPACT_ATOMS: atom_id res chain seq x y z
N MET A 1 2.57 19.92 5.10
CA MET A 1 3.61 19.29 5.95
C MET A 1 2.91 18.28 6.83
N ASN A 2 3.31 17.02 6.85
CA ASN A 2 2.65 15.96 7.64
C ASN A 2 3.07 16.01 9.12
N SER A 3 3.31 17.20 9.66
CA SER A 3 3.70 17.40 11.05
C SER A 3 2.61 16.84 11.97
N GLY A 4 3.00 15.92 12.84
CA GLY A 4 2.10 15.24 13.77
C GLY A 4 1.57 13.88 13.32
N ALA A 5 1.87 13.42 12.08
CA ALA A 5 1.50 12.07 11.67
C ALA A 5 2.22 11.03 12.55
N ARG A 6 1.46 10.02 12.98
CA ARG A 6 1.89 8.97 13.90
C ARG A 6 2.47 7.79 13.12
N VAL A 7 3.72 7.46 13.42
CA VAL A 7 4.44 6.35 12.80
C VAL A 7 4.66 5.26 13.86
N LEU A 8 4.16 4.06 13.61
CA LEU A 8 4.50 2.87 14.41
C LEU A 8 5.73 2.20 13.79
N VAL A 9 6.83 2.10 14.53
CA VAL A 9 8.06 1.43 14.10
C VAL A 9 8.21 0.12 14.88
N VAL A 10 8.28 -0.99 14.16
CA VAL A 10 8.37 -2.34 14.73
C VAL A 10 9.59 -3.04 14.19
N ASP A 11 10.52 -3.38 15.06
CA ASP A 11 11.80 -4.03 14.73
C ASP A 11 12.38 -4.58 16.04
N ASP A 12 12.97 -5.78 16.08
CA ASP A 12 13.52 -6.34 17.32
C ASP A 12 14.90 -5.74 17.68
N GLU A 13 15.59 -5.14 16.70
CA GLU A 13 16.89 -4.51 16.86
C GLU A 13 16.78 -3.09 17.45
N ARG A 14 17.16 -2.94 18.73
CA ARG A 14 17.08 -1.66 19.46
C ARG A 14 17.74 -0.49 18.72
N HIS A 15 18.86 -0.73 18.06
CA HIS A 15 19.61 0.31 17.38
C HIS A 15 18.90 0.80 16.11
N ILE A 16 18.21 -0.08 15.38
CA ILE A 16 17.38 0.30 14.23
C ILE A 16 16.19 1.12 14.72
N ARG A 17 15.43 0.64 15.71
CA ARG A 17 14.31 1.38 16.32
C ARG A 17 14.72 2.79 16.74
N ARG A 18 15.83 2.91 17.47
CA ARG A 18 16.32 4.21 17.98
C ARG A 18 16.76 5.14 16.85
N SER A 19 17.45 4.61 15.84
CA SER A 19 17.88 5.39 14.66
C SER A 19 16.68 5.94 13.89
N LEU A 20 15.67 5.09 13.64
CA LEU A 20 14.43 5.48 12.97
C LEU A 20 13.64 6.49 13.80
N GLN A 21 13.51 6.27 15.10
CA GLN A 21 12.80 7.18 16.01
C GLN A 21 13.40 8.59 15.95
N VAL A 22 14.71 8.73 16.18
CA VAL A 22 15.39 10.05 16.15
C VAL A 22 15.23 10.72 14.78
N SER A 23 15.35 9.94 13.71
CA SER A 23 15.23 10.47 12.34
C SER A 23 13.81 10.93 12.00
N LEU A 24 12.79 10.21 12.45
CA LEU A 24 11.39 10.56 12.21
C LEU A 24 10.95 11.73 13.11
N GLU A 25 11.29 11.69 14.40
CA GLU A 25 10.96 12.77 15.36
C GLU A 25 11.59 14.11 14.95
N SER A 26 12.85 14.11 14.47
CA SER A 26 13.52 15.32 13.96
C SER A 26 12.82 15.94 12.74
N ARG A 27 11.91 15.20 12.08
CA ARG A 27 11.09 15.66 10.95
C ARG A 27 9.64 15.94 11.33
N GLY A 28 9.33 15.91 12.63
CA GLY A 28 8.02 16.27 13.18
C GLY A 28 6.98 15.15 13.18
N TYR A 29 7.40 13.89 13.00
CA TYR A 29 6.52 12.74 13.19
C TYR A 29 6.38 12.39 14.68
N ALA A 30 5.21 11.91 15.08
CA ALA A 30 5.03 11.29 16.39
C ALA A 30 5.36 9.80 16.27
N VAL A 31 6.40 9.32 16.94
CA VAL A 31 6.86 7.93 16.78
C VAL A 31 6.47 7.10 17.99
N GLU A 32 5.90 5.94 17.72
CA GLU A 32 5.69 4.88 18.70
C GLU A 32 6.50 3.66 18.26
N THR A 33 7.27 3.08 19.16
CA THR A 33 8.16 1.95 18.84
C THR A 33 7.70 0.68 19.56
N ALA A 34 7.77 -0.46 18.89
CA ALA A 34 7.52 -1.77 19.47
C ALA A 34 8.66 -2.73 19.13
N GLU A 35 9.05 -3.59 20.07
CA GLU A 35 10.15 -4.55 19.86
C GLU A 35 9.66 -5.96 19.49
N THR A 36 8.36 -6.20 19.58
CA THR A 36 7.72 -7.46 19.17
C THR A 36 6.39 -7.19 18.46
N GLY A 37 5.89 -8.17 17.70
CA GLY A 37 4.59 -8.07 17.03
C GLY A 37 3.42 -7.87 18.01
N GLU A 38 3.47 -8.49 19.19
CA GLU A 38 2.44 -8.36 20.22
C GLU A 38 2.40 -6.95 20.82
N GLN A 39 3.56 -6.35 21.08
CA GLN A 39 3.66 -4.96 21.50
C GLN A 39 3.10 -4.02 20.42
N ALA A 40 3.40 -4.30 19.14
CA ALA A 40 2.90 -3.51 18.02
C ALA A 40 1.37 -3.59 17.89
N LEU A 41 0.77 -4.77 18.04
CA LEU A 41 -0.70 -4.93 18.04
C LEU A 41 -1.36 -4.20 19.22
N THR A 42 -0.72 -4.21 20.38
CA THR A 42 -1.20 -3.49 21.56
C THR A 42 -1.17 -1.98 21.31
N ALA A 43 -0.05 -1.45 20.80
CA ALA A 43 0.10 -0.05 20.42
C ALA A 43 -0.95 0.38 19.37
N PHE A 44 -1.10 -0.42 18.30
CA PHE A 44 -2.08 -0.21 17.25
C PHE A 44 -3.52 -0.11 17.80
N THR A 45 -3.88 -0.99 18.73
CA THR A 45 -5.23 -1.03 19.33
C THR A 45 -5.46 0.14 20.27
N ASN A 46 -4.44 0.56 21.02
CA ASN A 46 -4.54 1.68 21.95
C ASN A 46 -4.73 3.01 21.21
N ARG A 47 -4.00 3.21 20.11
CA ARG A 47 -4.14 4.39 19.27
C ARG A 47 -3.63 4.14 17.86
N LEU A 48 -4.56 4.19 16.91
CA LEU A 48 -4.29 3.94 15.50
C LEU A 48 -3.16 4.85 14.97
N PRO A 49 -2.09 4.27 14.39
CA PRO A 49 -1.07 5.02 13.68
C PRO A 49 -1.52 5.37 12.27
N ASP A 50 -0.92 6.43 11.70
CA ASP A 50 -1.17 6.85 10.32
C ASP A 50 -0.36 6.02 9.31
N ILE A 51 0.72 5.37 9.77
CA ILE A 51 1.55 4.45 8.99
C ILE A 51 2.33 3.53 9.93
N ALA A 52 2.58 2.29 9.51
CA ALA A 52 3.48 1.37 10.20
C ALA A 52 4.71 1.06 9.33
N VAL A 53 5.87 0.94 9.99
CA VAL A 53 7.12 0.42 9.43
C VAL A 53 7.45 -0.85 10.19
N VAL A 54 7.44 -1.99 9.52
CA VAL A 54 7.46 -3.32 10.14
C VAL A 54 8.64 -4.13 9.62
N ASP A 55 9.52 -4.57 10.51
CA ASP A 55 10.54 -5.56 10.17
C ASP A 55 9.93 -6.96 10.02
N LEU A 56 10.41 -7.72 9.04
CA LEU A 56 9.88 -9.06 8.78
C LEU A 56 10.40 -10.11 9.74
N VAL A 57 11.69 -10.03 10.06
CA VAL A 57 12.38 -11.09 10.78
C VAL A 57 12.44 -10.69 12.24
N MET A 58 11.38 -11.02 12.98
CA MET A 58 11.31 -10.79 14.43
C MET A 58 10.99 -12.10 15.15
N PRO A 59 11.51 -12.29 16.39
CA PRO A 59 11.16 -13.45 17.21
C PRO A 59 9.70 -13.37 17.70
N GLY A 60 9.06 -14.53 17.87
CA GLY A 60 7.66 -14.61 18.28
C GLY A 60 6.72 -14.34 17.11
N MET A 61 5.78 -13.40 17.27
CA MET A 61 4.99 -12.88 16.15
C MET A 61 5.89 -12.11 15.17
N ASP A 62 6.16 -12.72 14.02
CA ASP A 62 6.98 -12.12 12.98
C ASP A 62 6.25 -10.98 12.23
N GLY A 63 6.98 -10.24 11.39
CA GLY A 63 6.40 -9.11 10.66
C GLY A 63 5.35 -9.52 9.63
N VAL A 64 5.39 -10.78 9.16
CA VAL A 64 4.41 -11.32 8.23
C VAL A 64 3.06 -11.49 8.93
N GLU A 65 3.06 -12.15 10.07
CA GLU A 65 1.88 -12.36 10.90
C GLU A 65 1.31 -11.03 11.39
N LEU A 66 2.17 -10.13 11.90
CA LEU A 66 1.76 -8.80 12.32
C LEU A 66 1.05 -8.03 11.19
N THR A 67 1.66 -8.00 10.00
CA THR A 67 1.08 -7.28 8.84
C THR A 67 -0.30 -7.84 8.50
N ARG A 68 -0.46 -9.17 8.50
CA ARG A 68 -1.75 -9.82 8.26
C ARG A 68 -2.79 -9.41 9.31
N CYS A 69 -2.43 -9.39 10.59
CA CYS A 69 -3.32 -8.97 11.68
C CYS A 69 -3.73 -7.49 11.57
N LEU A 70 -2.79 -6.60 11.23
CA LEU A 70 -3.08 -5.19 11.00
C LEU A 70 -4.05 -5.01 9.82
N ARG A 71 -3.83 -5.76 8.73
CA ARG A 71 -4.64 -5.69 7.52
C ARG A 71 -6.08 -6.15 7.68
N GLN A 72 -6.33 -7.11 8.56
CA GLN A 72 -7.70 -7.53 8.90
C GLN A 72 -8.50 -6.44 9.58
N ARG A 73 -7.84 -5.42 10.15
CA ARG A 73 -8.48 -4.38 10.97
C ARG A 73 -8.41 -2.99 10.35
N SER A 74 -7.48 -2.75 9.43
CA SER A 74 -7.23 -1.41 8.89
C SER A 74 -6.51 -1.42 7.54
N ALA A 75 -6.87 -0.42 6.73
CA ALA A 75 -6.20 -0.08 5.48
C ALA A 75 -5.01 0.89 5.68
N LEU A 76 -4.50 1.08 6.91
CA LEU A 76 -3.38 2.00 7.14
C LEU A 76 -2.19 1.66 6.22
N PRO A 77 -1.43 2.65 5.72
CA PRO A 77 -0.19 2.37 5.03
C PRO A 77 0.75 1.48 5.87
N ILE A 78 1.31 0.42 5.27
CA ILE A 78 2.37 -0.40 5.89
C ILE A 78 3.56 -0.48 4.94
N ILE A 79 4.72 -0.08 5.45
CA ILE A 79 6.03 -0.32 4.82
C ILE A 79 6.68 -1.48 5.54
N VAL A 80 7.17 -2.46 4.79
CA VAL A 80 7.89 -3.59 5.35
C VAL A 80 9.40 -3.44 5.14
N LEU A 81 10.21 -3.77 6.15
CA LEU A 81 11.66 -3.85 6.05
C LEU A 81 12.08 -5.30 5.78
N SER A 82 12.87 -5.55 4.74
CA SER A 82 13.32 -6.89 4.34
C SER A 82 14.85 -6.96 4.24
N ALA A 83 15.46 -8.13 4.41
CA ALA A 83 16.90 -8.30 4.17
C ALA A 83 17.26 -8.38 2.67
N ILE A 84 18.54 -8.18 2.33
CA ILE A 84 19.08 -8.40 0.96
C ILE A 84 18.99 -9.88 0.58
N GLY A 85 18.74 -10.17 -0.70
CA GLY A 85 18.75 -11.53 -1.26
C GLY A 85 17.40 -12.24 -1.22
N GLU A 86 16.38 -11.57 -0.70
CA GLU A 86 15.03 -12.10 -0.50
C GLU A 86 14.07 -11.71 -1.64
N GLU A 87 14.48 -11.77 -2.90
CA GLU A 87 13.62 -11.36 -4.03
C GLU A 87 12.29 -12.13 -4.10
N ARG A 88 12.29 -13.41 -3.70
CA ARG A 88 11.05 -14.20 -3.58
C ARG A 88 10.18 -13.75 -2.40
N ARG A 89 10.81 -13.29 -1.30
CA ARG A 89 10.11 -12.80 -0.11
C ARG A 89 9.50 -11.42 -0.34
N LYS A 90 10.06 -10.58 -1.23
CA LYS A 90 9.48 -9.28 -1.61
C LYS A 90 8.05 -9.41 -2.17
N VAL A 91 7.77 -10.44 -2.97
CA VAL A 91 6.42 -10.70 -3.48
C VAL A 91 5.50 -11.16 -2.35
N GLU A 92 5.97 -12.12 -1.54
CA GLU A 92 5.24 -12.65 -0.38
C GLU A 92 4.83 -11.54 0.61
N VAL A 93 5.71 -10.55 0.82
CA VAL A 93 5.49 -9.37 1.66
C VAL A 93 4.36 -8.47 1.14
N LEU A 94 4.22 -8.38 -0.17
CA LEU A 94 3.14 -7.59 -0.75
C LEU A 94 1.85 -8.38 -0.73
N GLU A 95 1.90 -9.70 -0.96
CA GLU A 95 0.74 -10.60 -0.89
C GLU A 95 0.06 -10.59 0.48
N ILE A 96 0.80 -10.31 1.56
CA ILE A 96 0.26 -10.16 2.92
C ILE A 96 -0.35 -8.78 3.18
N GLY A 97 -0.27 -7.87 2.21
CA GLY A 97 -0.94 -6.58 2.18
C GLY A 97 -0.05 -5.35 2.39
N ALA A 98 1.28 -5.48 2.46
CA ALA A 98 2.13 -4.31 2.57
C ALA A 98 1.94 -3.35 1.37
N ASP A 99 1.98 -2.05 1.63
CA ASP A 99 1.85 -1.03 0.57
C ASP A 99 3.17 -0.76 -0.14
N ASP A 100 4.28 -1.06 0.55
CA ASP A 100 5.65 -0.85 0.12
C ASP A 100 6.64 -1.74 0.89
N TYR A 101 7.84 -1.91 0.36
CA TYR A 101 8.95 -2.53 1.07
C TYR A 101 10.26 -1.74 0.92
N VAL A 102 11.16 -1.92 1.87
CA VAL A 102 12.50 -1.33 1.89
C VAL A 102 13.51 -2.39 2.27
N THR A 103 14.55 -2.56 1.46
CA THR A 103 15.60 -3.55 1.72
C THR A 103 16.67 -3.00 2.66
N LYS A 104 16.99 -3.72 3.75
CA LYS A 104 18.09 -3.46 4.68
C LYS A 104 19.44 -3.86 4.06
N PRO A 105 20.50 -3.02 4.15
CA PRO A 105 20.51 -1.69 4.75
C PRO A 105 19.89 -0.65 3.82
N PHE A 106 19.15 0.30 4.39
CA PHE A 106 18.49 1.37 3.64
C PHE A 106 18.95 2.76 4.09
N GLY A 107 18.86 3.72 3.18
CA GLY A 107 19.04 5.13 3.51
C GLY A 107 17.83 5.68 4.25
N THR A 108 18.05 6.44 5.33
CA THR A 108 16.97 7.10 6.06
C THR A 108 16.12 8.00 5.15
N GLU A 109 16.76 8.75 4.24
CA GLU A 109 16.05 9.63 3.30
C GLU A 109 15.13 8.88 2.33
N GLU A 110 15.52 7.67 1.93
CA GLU A 110 14.72 6.82 1.07
C GLU A 110 13.45 6.37 1.79
N LEU A 111 13.58 5.81 3.00
CA LEU A 111 12.44 5.39 3.81
C LEU A 111 11.50 6.56 4.09
N LEU A 112 12.06 7.73 4.42
CA LEU A 112 11.28 8.94 4.66
C LEU A 112 10.52 9.42 3.42
N ALA A 113 11.12 9.30 2.23
CA ALA A 113 10.44 9.62 0.98
C ALA A 113 9.24 8.69 0.75
N ARG A 114 9.38 7.39 1.04
CA ARG A 114 8.31 6.40 0.95
C ARG A 114 7.19 6.66 1.96
N ILE A 115 7.54 6.95 3.22
CA ILE A 115 6.59 7.35 4.26
C ILE A 115 5.79 8.58 3.83
N ARG A 116 6.47 9.65 3.36
CA ARG A 116 5.80 10.86 2.88
C ARG A 116 4.87 10.58 1.70
N ALA A 117 5.30 9.75 0.77
CA ALA A 117 4.49 9.39 -0.39
C ALA A 117 3.21 8.67 0.07
N LEU A 118 3.33 7.62 0.89
CA LEU A 118 2.18 6.85 1.38
C LEU A 118 1.22 7.67 2.24
N LEU A 119 1.72 8.49 3.16
CA LEU A 119 0.86 9.36 3.98
C LEU A 119 0.10 10.39 3.12
N ARG A 120 0.74 10.94 2.07
CA ARG A 120 0.06 11.84 1.13
C ARG A 120 -1.06 11.12 0.37
N ARG A 121 -0.85 9.85 -0.02
CA ARG A 121 -1.89 9.02 -0.65
C ARG A 121 -3.06 8.79 0.32
N ALA A 122 -2.75 8.44 1.57
CA ALA A 122 -3.77 8.18 2.58
C ALA A 122 -4.62 9.41 2.93
N ALA A 123 -4.03 10.61 2.94
CA ALA A 123 -4.73 11.84 3.33
C ALA A 123 -5.82 12.32 2.35
N GLY A 124 -5.77 11.89 1.08
CA GLY A 124 -6.69 12.34 0.02
C GLY A 124 -6.56 13.82 -0.34
N ALA A 125 -6.89 14.18 -1.58
CA ALA A 125 -6.98 15.58 -2.02
C ALA A 125 -8.45 15.99 -2.08
N GLN A 126 -8.79 17.19 -1.61
CA GLN A 126 -10.15 17.75 -1.70
C GLN A 126 -10.37 18.42 -3.06
N SER A 127 -11.33 17.93 -3.84
CA SER A 127 -11.96 18.65 -4.96
C SER A 127 -13.45 18.26 -5.09
N SER A 128 -14.19 18.82 -6.05
CA SER A 128 -15.64 18.56 -6.23
C SER A 128 -15.91 17.43 -7.24
N GLU A 129 -16.87 16.57 -6.90
CA GLU A 129 -17.04 15.16 -7.31
C GLU A 129 -17.00 14.84 -8.82
N PRO A 130 -15.99 14.10 -9.30
CA PRO A 130 -16.13 13.11 -10.34
C PRO A 130 -16.33 11.74 -9.68
N VAL A 131 -17.46 11.09 -9.99
CA VAL A 131 -17.72 9.69 -9.63
C VAL A 131 -17.61 8.89 -10.90
N TYR A 132 -16.71 7.91 -10.94
CA TYR A 132 -16.78 6.90 -11.98
C TYR A 132 -17.85 5.89 -11.62
N LYS A 133 -18.74 5.54 -12.55
CA LYS A 133 -19.75 4.48 -12.39
C LYS A 133 -19.78 3.60 -13.64
N ALA A 134 -19.60 2.29 -13.48
CA ALA A 134 -19.81 1.30 -14.55
C ALA A 134 -20.01 -0.10 -13.98
N GLY A 135 -21.04 -0.83 -14.45
CA GLY A 135 -21.36 -2.22 -14.07
C GLY A 135 -21.26 -2.53 -12.58
N GLY A 136 -21.93 -1.71 -11.76
CA GLY A 136 -21.95 -1.83 -10.29
C GLY A 136 -20.77 -1.16 -9.59
N LEU A 137 -19.62 -1.00 -10.23
CA LEU A 137 -18.48 -0.30 -9.62
C LEU A 137 -18.74 1.21 -9.54
N SER A 138 -18.57 1.78 -8.36
CA SER A 138 -18.49 3.23 -8.16
C SER A 138 -17.18 3.62 -7.48
N VAL A 139 -16.50 4.64 -8.00
CA VAL A 139 -15.26 5.18 -7.43
C VAL A 139 -15.46 6.67 -7.18
N HIS A 140 -15.43 7.05 -5.90
CA HIS A 140 -15.47 8.43 -5.45
C HIS A 140 -14.04 8.93 -5.25
N PHE A 141 -13.63 9.92 -6.04
CA PHE A 141 -12.23 10.36 -6.02
C PHE A 141 -11.84 11.12 -4.75
N ASP A 142 -12.72 11.99 -4.27
CA ASP A 142 -12.41 12.84 -3.11
C ASP A 142 -12.49 12.07 -1.79
N ARG A 143 -13.50 11.19 -1.66
CA ARG A 143 -13.68 10.34 -0.47
C ARG A 143 -12.73 9.15 -0.43
N ARG A 144 -12.01 8.91 -1.53
CA ARG A 144 -11.23 7.69 -1.77
C ARG A 144 -12.03 6.42 -1.45
N GLU A 145 -13.29 6.45 -1.89
CA GLU A 145 -14.28 5.41 -1.58
C GLU A 145 -14.57 4.60 -2.84
N VAL A 146 -14.53 3.28 -2.72
CA VAL A 146 -14.83 2.36 -3.80
C VAL A 146 -15.97 1.47 -3.36
N ARG A 147 -17.03 1.37 -4.16
CA ARG A 147 -18.15 0.48 -3.88
C ARG A 147 -18.41 -0.45 -5.06
N MET A 148 -18.79 -1.67 -4.76
CA MET A 148 -19.42 -2.57 -5.73
C MET A 148 -20.90 -2.63 -5.37
N ASP A 149 -21.75 -2.17 -6.29
CA ASP A 149 -23.17 -1.89 -6.05
C ASP A 149 -23.36 -0.99 -4.81
N THR A 150 -23.83 -1.56 -3.70
CA THR A 150 -24.01 -0.85 -2.43
C THR A 150 -22.93 -1.19 -1.40
N GLU A 151 -22.07 -2.17 -1.65
CA GLU A 151 -21.06 -2.65 -0.72
C GLU A 151 -19.77 -1.83 -0.82
N LEU A 152 -19.26 -1.40 0.34
CA LEU A 152 -17.98 -0.68 0.42
C LEU A 152 -16.81 -1.66 0.29
N ILE A 153 -15.94 -1.44 -0.70
CA ILE A 153 -14.72 -2.22 -0.91
C ILE A 153 -13.55 -1.53 -0.24
N GLN A 154 -12.95 -2.21 0.74
CA GLN A 154 -11.77 -1.69 1.44
C GLN A 154 -10.50 -1.88 0.60
N LEU A 155 -9.97 -0.77 0.10
CA LEU A 155 -8.67 -0.71 -0.58
C LEU A 155 -7.61 -0.06 0.31
N THR A 156 -6.37 -0.52 0.21
CA THR A 156 -5.23 0.23 0.76
C THR A 156 -4.99 1.49 -0.07
N PRO A 157 -4.25 2.49 0.43
CA PRO A 157 -3.94 3.70 -0.33
C PRO A 157 -3.28 3.43 -1.67
N THR A 158 -2.39 2.42 -1.72
CA THR A 158 -1.71 2.03 -2.96
C THR A 158 -2.63 1.31 -3.94
N GLU A 159 -3.46 0.39 -3.46
CA GLU A 159 -4.47 -0.27 -4.30
C GLU A 159 -5.45 0.75 -4.89
N TYR A 160 -5.91 1.70 -4.08
CA TYR A 160 -6.80 2.76 -4.52
C TYR A 160 -6.17 3.61 -5.62
N ASP A 161 -4.91 4.05 -5.45
CA ASP A 161 -4.24 4.88 -6.44
C ASP A 161 -4.04 4.13 -7.76
N LEU A 162 -3.75 2.83 -7.69
CA LEU A 162 -3.68 1.96 -8.86
C LEU A 162 -5.03 1.88 -9.58
N LEU A 163 -6.12 1.65 -8.85
CA LEU A 163 -7.47 1.63 -9.43
C LEU A 163 -7.83 2.99 -10.03
N LYS A 164 -7.59 4.09 -9.30
CA LYS A 164 -7.88 5.45 -9.74
C LYS A 164 -7.19 5.74 -11.07
N TYR A 165 -5.88 5.44 -11.18
CA TYR A 165 -5.13 5.69 -12.40
C TYR A 165 -5.66 4.87 -13.58
N LEU A 166 -6.02 3.60 -13.35
CA LEU A 166 -6.64 2.74 -14.35
C LEU A 166 -8.00 3.27 -14.81
N VAL A 167 -8.84 3.72 -13.89
CA VAL A 167 -10.18 4.27 -14.15
C VAL A 167 -10.10 5.62 -14.89
N GLU A 168 -9.18 6.51 -14.52
CA GLU A 168 -8.93 7.78 -15.22
C GLU A 168 -8.49 7.56 -16.69
N HIS A 169 -7.98 6.38 -17.01
CA HIS A 169 -7.56 5.95 -18.36
C HIS A 169 -8.45 4.83 -18.93
N ALA A 170 -9.71 4.73 -18.49
CA ALA A 170 -10.63 3.68 -18.91
C ALA A 170 -10.72 3.55 -20.43
N GLY A 171 -10.76 2.30 -20.90
CA GLY A 171 -10.76 1.92 -22.32
C GLY A 171 -9.39 1.94 -23.00
N LYS A 172 -8.35 2.55 -22.41
CA LYS A 172 -7.00 2.62 -22.98
C LYS A 172 -6.08 1.60 -22.34
N VAL A 173 -5.11 1.10 -23.13
CA VAL A 173 -4.01 0.30 -22.58
C VAL A 173 -3.07 1.22 -21.82
N VAL A 174 -2.82 0.89 -20.56
CA VAL A 174 -1.86 1.56 -19.70
C VAL A 174 -0.68 0.63 -19.49
N THR A 175 0.53 1.09 -19.86
CA THR A 175 1.73 0.24 -19.79
C THR A 175 2.16 -0.04 -18.36
N HIS A 176 2.88 -1.15 -18.14
CA HIS A 176 3.48 -1.45 -16.82
C HIS A 176 4.30 -0.28 -16.27
N ARG A 177 5.12 0.34 -17.12
CA ARG A 177 5.95 1.49 -16.76
C ARG A 177 5.11 2.68 -16.30
N MET A 178 4.06 3.03 -17.03
CA MET A 178 3.17 4.16 -16.68
C MET A 178 2.50 3.92 -15.32
N LEU A 179 2.00 2.71 -15.07
CA LEU A 179 1.38 2.35 -13.78
C LEU A 179 2.39 2.44 -12.64
N LEU A 180 3.59 1.87 -12.83
CA LEU A 180 4.64 1.89 -11.82
C LEU A 180 5.09 3.31 -11.49
N GLU A 181 5.32 4.12 -12.51
CA GLU A 181 5.76 5.51 -12.38
C GLU A 181 4.68 6.40 -11.74
N ALA A 182 3.42 6.23 -12.12
CA ALA A 182 2.31 7.02 -11.58
C ALA A 182 1.98 6.67 -10.13
N VAL A 183 1.99 5.38 -9.79
CA VAL A 183 1.54 4.92 -8.46
C VAL A 183 2.69 4.93 -7.46
N TRP A 184 3.89 4.45 -7.81
CA TRP A 184 5.03 4.33 -6.88
C TRP A 184 6.16 5.31 -7.15
N GLY A 185 6.35 5.73 -8.40
CA GLY A 185 7.39 6.68 -8.81
C GLY A 185 8.50 6.05 -9.66
N PRO A 186 9.44 6.88 -10.15
CA PRO A 186 10.43 6.47 -11.15
C PRO A 186 11.39 5.36 -10.69
N GLY A 187 11.59 5.18 -9.38
CA GLY A 187 12.45 4.11 -8.83
C GLY A 187 11.85 2.70 -8.92
N TYR A 188 10.62 2.55 -9.42
CA TYR A 188 9.90 1.27 -9.48
C TYR A 188 9.65 0.78 -10.89
N VAL A 189 10.04 1.52 -11.94
CA VAL A 189 9.65 1.23 -13.33
C VAL A 189 9.98 -0.18 -13.83
N ASP A 190 11.01 -0.82 -13.25
CA ASP A 190 11.43 -2.18 -13.61
C ASP A 190 10.81 -3.27 -12.72
N GLN A 191 10.03 -2.91 -11.69
CA GLN A 191 9.44 -3.84 -10.73
C GLN A 191 8.09 -4.39 -11.20
N THR A 192 8.04 -5.01 -12.37
CA THR A 192 6.76 -5.49 -12.96
C THR A 192 6.03 -6.56 -12.13
N GLN A 193 6.76 -7.39 -11.38
CA GLN A 193 6.16 -8.37 -10.47
C GLN A 193 5.41 -7.70 -9.32
N TYR A 194 5.90 -6.54 -8.87
CA TYR A 194 5.25 -5.72 -7.85
C TYR A 194 3.84 -5.32 -8.30
N LEU A 195 3.75 -4.74 -9.50
CA LEU A 195 2.48 -4.32 -10.10
C LEU A 195 1.50 -5.49 -10.25
N ARG A 196 1.99 -6.69 -10.62
CA ARG A 196 1.15 -7.89 -10.76
C ARG A 196 0.47 -8.29 -9.45
N VAL A 197 1.15 -8.16 -8.31
CA VAL A 197 0.57 -8.45 -6.99
C VAL A 197 -0.61 -7.51 -6.71
N PHE A 198 -0.41 -6.20 -6.87
CA PHE A 198 -1.47 -5.22 -6.62
C PHE A 198 -2.64 -5.34 -7.59
N VAL A 199 -2.39 -5.67 -8.87
CA VAL A 199 -3.48 -6.00 -9.80
C VAL A 199 -4.22 -7.26 -9.34
N GLY A 200 -3.51 -8.28 -8.87
CA GLY A 200 -4.11 -9.47 -8.28
C GLY A 200 -5.00 -9.16 -7.08
N HIS A 201 -4.56 -8.24 -6.20
CA HIS A 201 -5.35 -7.79 -5.06
C HIS A 201 -6.62 -7.06 -5.49
N LEU A 202 -6.51 -6.10 -6.42
CA LEU A 202 -7.67 -5.41 -6.97
C LEU A 202 -8.65 -6.40 -7.58
N ARG A 203 -8.17 -7.39 -8.34
CA ARG A 203 -9.05 -8.42 -8.91
C ARG A 203 -9.77 -9.24 -7.85
N LYS A 204 -9.07 -9.69 -6.80
CA LYS A 204 -9.68 -10.40 -5.67
C LYS A 204 -10.78 -9.60 -4.97
N LYS A 205 -10.69 -8.26 -4.99
CA LYS A 205 -11.63 -7.37 -4.28
C LYS A 205 -12.76 -6.84 -5.17
N LEU A 206 -12.54 -6.74 -6.48
CA LEU A 206 -13.47 -6.08 -7.41
C LEU A 206 -14.11 -7.04 -8.42
N GLU A 207 -13.43 -8.14 -8.75
CA GLU A 207 -13.90 -9.06 -9.78
C GLU A 207 -14.71 -10.18 -9.13
N PRO A 208 -15.87 -10.55 -9.71
CA PRO A 208 -16.58 -11.75 -9.28
C PRO A 208 -15.75 -13.03 -9.43
N GLU A 209 -14.93 -13.10 -10.50
CA GLU A 209 -13.96 -14.17 -10.73
C GLU A 209 -12.59 -13.55 -11.06
N PRO A 210 -11.64 -13.53 -10.11
CA PRO A 210 -10.33 -12.87 -10.30
C PRO A 210 -9.49 -13.43 -11.44
N THR A 211 -9.70 -14.70 -11.81
CA THR A 211 -8.98 -15.34 -12.94
C THR A 211 -9.60 -15.01 -14.31
N GLN A 212 -10.83 -14.50 -14.33
CA GLN A 212 -11.57 -14.06 -15.52
C GLN A 212 -12.04 -12.60 -15.32
N PRO A 213 -11.11 -11.64 -15.26
CA PRO A 213 -11.42 -10.27 -14.89
C PRO A 213 -12.28 -9.58 -15.95
N ARG A 214 -13.37 -8.92 -15.52
CA ARG A 214 -14.21 -8.06 -16.37
C ARG A 214 -13.74 -6.60 -16.37
N PHE A 215 -13.20 -6.11 -15.26
CA PHE A 215 -12.80 -4.71 -15.14
C PHE A 215 -11.34 -4.50 -15.49
N ILE A 216 -10.43 -5.27 -14.89
CA ILE A 216 -8.98 -5.06 -15.04
C ILE A 216 -8.42 -6.15 -15.95
N VAL A 217 -8.39 -5.90 -17.26
CA VAL A 217 -7.96 -6.87 -18.27
C VAL A 217 -6.45 -6.75 -18.52
N THR A 218 -5.77 -7.90 -18.62
CA THR A 218 -4.35 -7.95 -18.98
C THR A 218 -4.19 -7.76 -20.49
N ASP A 219 -3.28 -6.88 -20.88
CA ASP A 219 -2.78 -6.75 -22.25
C ASP A 219 -1.36 -7.37 -22.30
N PRO A 220 -1.20 -8.62 -22.77
CA PRO A 220 0.02 -9.41 -22.57
C PRO A 220 1.28 -8.71 -23.08
N GLY A 221 2.29 -8.59 -22.21
CA GLY A 221 3.56 -7.94 -22.54
C GLY A 221 3.52 -6.41 -22.54
N VAL A 222 2.33 -5.78 -22.50
CA VAL A 222 2.17 -4.32 -22.57
C VAL A 222 1.80 -3.74 -21.20
N GLY A 223 0.74 -4.25 -20.58
CA GLY A 223 0.24 -3.73 -19.31
C GLY A 223 -1.20 -4.15 -19.03
N TYR A 224 -2.03 -3.19 -18.63
CA TYR A 224 -3.40 -3.43 -18.21
C TYR A 224 -4.36 -2.43 -18.84
N ARG A 225 -5.62 -2.82 -18.95
CA ARG A 225 -6.71 -1.96 -19.42
C ARG A 225 -7.87 -2.06 -18.44
N PHE A 226 -8.37 -0.91 -18.00
CA PHE A 226 -9.65 -0.86 -17.33
C PHE A 226 -10.76 -0.88 -18.38
N GLN A 227 -11.57 -1.92 -18.41
CA GLN A 227 -12.76 -2.01 -19.24
C GLN A 227 -13.96 -1.49 -18.45
N PRO A 228 -14.64 -0.44 -18.94
CA PRO A 228 -15.98 -0.13 -18.46
C PRO A 228 -16.84 -1.38 -18.67
N ALA A 229 -17.44 -1.88 -17.59
CA ALA A 229 -18.44 -2.92 -17.74
C ALA A 229 -19.56 -2.39 -18.65
N GLN A 230 -19.92 -3.17 -19.66
CA GLN A 230 -21.08 -2.89 -20.49
C GLN A 230 -22.33 -3.10 -19.63
N ASP A 231 -23.25 -2.13 -19.64
CA ASP A 231 -24.57 -2.25 -19.02
C ASP A 231 -25.40 -3.38 -19.65
#